data_AF-A0A381VGK9-F1
#
_entry.id   AF-A0A381VGK9-F1
#
_cell.length_a   1.000
_cell.length_b   1.000
_cell.length_c   1.000
_cell.angle_alpha   90.00
_cell.angle_beta   90.00
_cell.angle_gamma   90.00
#
_symmetry.space_group_name_H-M   'P 1'
#
loop_
_entity.id
_entity.type
_entity.pdbx_description
1 polymer ?
#
loop_
_entity_poly.entity_id
_entity_poly.type
_entity_poly.pdbx_seq_one_letter_code
_entity_poly.pdbx_strand_id
1 'polypeptide(L)'
;MRSANLALFLSALVLSAHPVVAAGGVQYNVASSQETPVSHLIDSHPHLVENGHEDYQFAMRALMAGEEDFMLTSHLIAANPANTANMPSLYIIGMIEETESYVPVVRTDSQDDRGNTELLNAISAALGEVFSSSTGQQAYMAWFHGETELKGSDFSSVMGDWPTPTEGGTLYRIIEGEKEMVACMYDQGSPMSKLDESAEIQGYEVEISRMVVSRMESHYSVDRGIDFRAWNSGGEFEAVEDLRRADTCDFVMASMTNAKAVSKGMRGGAPYHIEGIVLMASAYSPPLDNAQGLFVPHDEDAANEFDRRWIAIAFLSLFIIYQLVRRN
;
A
#
# COMPACT_ATOMS: atom_id res chain seq x y z
N MET A 1 63.27 13.37 -19.74
CA MET A 1 63.30 14.11 -18.46
C MET A 1 62.15 15.13 -18.29
N ARG A 2 61.71 15.87 -19.33
CA ARG A 2 60.57 16.81 -19.20
C ARG A 2 59.21 16.17 -18.92
N SER A 3 58.98 14.94 -19.36
CA SER A 3 57.73 14.18 -19.18
C SER A 3 57.55 13.56 -17.79
N ALA A 4 58.65 13.29 -17.06
CA ALA A 4 58.60 12.72 -15.71
C ALA A 4 58.18 13.76 -14.66
N ASN A 5 58.64 15.01 -14.82
CA ASN A 5 58.27 16.10 -13.91
C ASN A 5 56.80 16.49 -14.04
N LEU A 6 56.22 16.44 -15.24
CA LEU A 6 54.80 16.74 -15.46
C LEU A 6 53.88 15.71 -14.76
N ALA A 7 54.27 14.43 -14.78
CA ALA A 7 53.53 13.35 -14.12
C ALA A 7 53.59 13.44 -12.59
N LEU A 8 54.73 13.88 -12.03
CA LEU A 8 54.91 14.12 -10.59
C LEU A 8 54.08 15.31 -10.09
N PHE A 9 53.96 16.37 -10.89
CA PHE A 9 53.10 17.52 -10.55
C PHE A 9 51.60 17.17 -10.61
N LEU A 10 51.17 16.36 -11.58
CA LEU A 10 49.78 15.88 -11.67
C LEU A 10 49.40 14.92 -10.53
N SER A 11 50.31 14.05 -10.12
CA SER A 11 50.08 13.15 -8.97
C SER A 11 50.07 13.90 -7.64
N ALA A 12 50.94 14.91 -7.47
CA ALA A 12 50.90 15.80 -6.31
C ALA A 12 49.61 16.65 -6.24
N LEU A 13 49.07 17.08 -7.39
CA LEU A 13 47.82 17.85 -7.44
C LEU A 13 46.61 16.98 -7.03
N VAL A 14 46.56 15.73 -7.50
CA VAL A 14 45.50 14.75 -7.14
C VAL A 14 45.60 14.34 -5.66
N LEU A 15 46.80 14.27 -5.09
CA LEU A 15 47.02 13.99 -3.66
C LEU A 15 46.77 15.20 -2.74
N SER A 16 46.71 16.42 -3.29
CA SER A 16 46.49 17.68 -2.52
C SER A 16 45.04 18.15 -2.50
N ALA A 17 44.15 17.50 -3.24
CA ALA A 17 42.71 17.69 -3.10
C ALA A 17 42.31 17.15 -1.73
N HIS A 18 42.20 18.06 -0.76
CA HIS A 18 41.64 17.71 0.54
C HIS A 18 40.24 17.19 0.28
N PRO A 19 39.85 16.02 0.81
CA PRO A 19 38.45 15.65 0.77
C PRO A 19 37.72 16.77 1.48
N VAL A 20 36.82 17.44 0.77
CA VAL A 20 35.74 18.18 1.42
C VAL A 20 34.90 17.08 2.05
N VAL A 21 35.31 16.65 3.25
CA VAL A 21 34.43 15.92 4.14
C VAL A 21 33.44 16.99 4.58
N ALA A 22 32.32 17.08 3.86
CA ALA A 22 31.12 17.69 4.43
C ALA A 22 30.79 16.83 5.65
N ALA A 23 31.26 17.26 6.82
CA ALA A 23 30.89 16.69 8.10
C ALA A 23 29.45 17.13 8.39
N GLY A 24 28.53 16.42 7.75
CA GLY A 24 27.09 16.58 7.87
C GLY A 24 26.49 15.50 6.99
N GLY A 25 26.14 14.37 7.58
CA GLY A 25 25.37 13.34 6.88
C GLY A 25 24.13 13.98 6.25
N VAL A 26 23.71 13.47 5.09
CA VAL A 26 22.48 13.96 4.44
C VAL A 26 21.34 13.83 5.43
N GLN A 27 20.75 14.97 5.77
CA GLN A 27 19.62 15.07 6.67
C GLN A 27 18.37 15.30 5.81
N TYR A 28 17.34 14.47 5.99
CA TYR A 28 16.08 14.62 5.27
C TYR A 28 15.04 15.31 6.16
N ASN A 29 14.35 16.29 5.59
CA ASN A 29 13.16 16.89 6.17
C ASN A 29 11.94 16.05 5.78
N VAL A 30 11.26 15.48 6.78
CA VAL A 30 10.15 14.55 6.60
C VAL A 30 8.90 15.18 7.17
N ALA A 31 7.97 15.52 6.29
CA ALA A 31 6.66 16.04 6.67
C ALA A 31 5.82 14.95 7.32
N SER A 32 5.08 15.33 8.35
CA SER A 32 3.99 14.54 8.93
C SER A 32 2.77 15.42 9.20
N SER A 33 1.65 14.83 9.60
CA SER A 33 0.46 15.58 9.98
C SER A 33 -0.19 15.02 11.26
N GLN A 34 -1.00 15.83 11.94
CA GLN A 34 -1.65 15.39 13.19
C GLN A 34 -2.57 14.19 12.99
N GLU A 35 -3.16 14.03 11.81
CA GLU A 35 -4.01 12.88 11.46
C GLU A 35 -3.21 11.58 11.28
N THR A 36 -1.90 11.67 11.05
CA THR A 36 -1.02 10.52 10.91
C THR A 36 0.28 10.72 11.69
N PRO A 37 0.28 10.47 13.00
CA PRO A 37 1.49 10.52 13.81
C PRO A 37 2.49 9.44 13.37
N VAL A 38 3.74 9.84 13.10
CA VAL A 38 4.80 8.96 12.57
C VAL A 38 6.13 9.08 13.31
N SER A 39 6.15 9.83 14.42
CA SER A 39 7.37 10.03 15.22
C SER A 39 8.02 8.70 15.64
N HIS A 40 7.23 7.64 15.86
CA HIS A 40 7.76 6.31 16.20
C HIS A 40 8.65 5.70 15.09
N LEU A 41 8.43 6.06 13.83
CA LEU A 41 9.26 5.63 12.70
C LEU A 41 10.53 6.49 12.59
N ILE A 42 10.46 7.76 13.00
CA ILE A 42 11.52 8.75 12.80
C ILE A 42 12.49 8.83 13.98
N ASP A 43 12.01 8.70 15.23
CA ASP A 43 12.77 8.98 16.46
C ASP A 43 14.09 8.21 16.59
N SER A 44 14.17 7.03 15.97
CA SER A 44 15.36 6.18 15.97
C SER A 44 16.39 6.49 14.87
N HIS A 45 16.07 7.43 13.98
CA HIS A 45 16.83 7.76 12.76
C HIS A 45 17.29 9.22 12.80
N PRO A 46 18.50 9.52 13.32
CA PRO A 46 18.95 10.89 13.56
C PRO A 46 19.19 11.72 12.30
N HIS A 47 19.27 11.08 11.13
CA HIS A 47 19.36 11.74 9.83
C HIS A 47 17.99 12.18 9.29
N LEU A 48 16.90 11.89 9.99
CA LEU A 48 15.56 12.32 9.65
C LEU A 48 15.11 13.42 10.62
N VAL A 49 14.53 14.49 10.08
CA VAL A 49 13.92 15.58 10.85
C VAL A 49 12.44 15.58 10.57
N GLU A 50 11.64 15.26 11.58
CA GLU A 50 10.19 15.36 11.46
C GLU A 50 9.74 16.83 11.52
N ASN A 51 8.98 17.25 10.51
CA ASN A 51 8.29 18.52 10.47
C ASN A 51 6.78 18.25 10.51
N GLY A 52 6.19 18.39 11.69
CA GLY A 52 4.76 18.16 11.89
C GLY A 52 3.90 19.33 11.43
N HIS A 53 2.91 19.06 10.59
CA HIS A 53 1.91 20.02 10.11
C HIS A 53 0.56 19.83 10.82
N GLU A 54 -0.28 20.87 10.75
CA GLU A 54 -1.64 20.84 11.31
C GLU A 54 -2.53 19.79 10.63
N ASP A 55 -2.48 19.75 9.29
CA ASP A 55 -3.22 18.79 8.48
C ASP A 55 -2.37 18.25 7.33
N TYR A 56 -2.82 17.16 6.72
CA TYR A 56 -2.12 16.53 5.60
C TYR A 56 -2.05 17.44 4.36
N GLN A 57 -2.96 18.41 4.18
CA GLN A 57 -2.94 19.30 3.02
C GLN A 57 -1.78 20.30 3.11
N PHE A 58 -1.47 20.81 4.30
CA PHE A 58 -0.30 21.64 4.52
C PHE A 58 0.99 20.85 4.31
N ALA A 59 1.08 19.63 4.84
CA ALA A 59 2.24 18.75 4.63
C ALA A 59 2.46 18.45 3.13
N MET A 60 1.40 18.06 2.41
CA MET A 60 1.49 17.80 0.96
C MET A 60 1.88 19.03 0.15
N ARG A 61 1.39 20.23 0.52
CA ARG A 61 1.80 21.49 -0.15
C ARG A 61 3.28 21.81 0.10
N ALA A 62 3.76 21.60 1.33
CA ALA A 62 5.16 21.82 1.68
C ALA A 62 6.08 20.85 0.89
N LEU A 63 5.71 19.56 0.83
CA LEU A 63 6.38 18.56 0.00
C LEU A 63 6.38 18.94 -1.51
N MET A 64 5.24 19.38 -2.04
CA MET A 64 5.12 19.82 -3.43
C MET A 64 5.97 21.06 -3.73
N ALA A 65 6.13 21.95 -2.75
CA ALA A 65 6.95 23.15 -2.88
C ALA A 65 8.46 22.88 -2.72
N GLY A 66 8.85 21.66 -2.33
CA GLY A 66 10.22 21.30 -2.01
C GLY A 66 10.72 21.91 -0.69
N GLU A 67 9.80 22.30 0.19
CA GLU A 67 10.13 22.70 1.57
C GLU A 67 10.43 21.48 2.44
N GLU A 68 9.79 20.35 2.11
CA GLU A 68 9.99 19.05 2.72
C GLU A 68 10.56 18.09 1.68
N ASP A 69 11.50 17.22 2.08
CA ASP A 69 12.11 16.25 1.18
C ASP A 69 11.18 15.07 0.92
N PHE A 70 10.47 14.62 1.96
CA PHE A 70 9.49 13.52 1.88
C PHE A 70 8.30 13.79 2.80
N MET A 71 7.24 12.99 2.65
CA MET A 71 6.12 12.98 3.60
C MET A 71 5.76 11.54 3.98
N LEU A 72 5.59 11.29 5.27
CA LEU A 72 4.98 10.06 5.76
C LEU A 72 3.51 10.34 6.11
N THR A 73 2.60 9.53 5.56
CA THR A 73 1.16 9.70 5.79
C THR A 73 0.43 8.37 5.58
N SER A 74 -0.87 8.33 5.86
CA SER A 74 -1.65 7.12 5.62
C SER A 74 -1.83 6.86 4.13
N HIS A 75 -1.93 5.58 3.78
CA HIS A 75 -2.17 5.15 2.41
C HIS A 75 -3.48 5.71 1.87
N LEU A 76 -4.57 5.68 2.65
CA LEU A 76 -5.85 6.29 2.27
C LEU A 76 -5.75 7.80 1.99
N ILE A 77 -4.86 8.53 2.68
CA ILE A 77 -4.64 9.96 2.39
C ILE A 77 -3.86 10.12 1.09
N ALA A 78 -2.73 9.41 0.96
CA ALA A 78 -1.81 9.53 -0.17
C ALA A 78 -2.41 9.06 -1.50
N ALA A 79 -3.15 7.94 -1.46
CA ALA A 79 -3.69 7.28 -2.64
C ALA A 79 -5.04 7.86 -3.08
N ASN A 80 -5.67 8.72 -2.27
CA ASN A 80 -6.96 9.30 -2.62
C ASN A 80 -6.82 10.39 -3.70
N PRO A 81 -7.42 10.19 -4.90
CA PRO A 81 -7.31 11.15 -6.00
C PRO A 81 -7.86 12.54 -5.68
N ALA A 82 -8.80 12.67 -4.73
CA ALA A 82 -9.32 13.96 -4.32
C ALA A 82 -8.26 14.82 -3.61
N ASN A 83 -7.31 14.19 -2.91
CA ASN A 83 -6.27 14.89 -2.15
C ASN A 83 -5.16 15.40 -3.08
N THR A 84 -4.85 14.65 -4.14
CA THR A 84 -3.77 14.96 -5.09
C THR A 84 -4.24 15.74 -6.32
N ALA A 85 -5.56 15.90 -6.54
CA ALA A 85 -6.13 16.54 -7.73
C ALA A 85 -5.53 17.92 -8.05
N ASN A 86 -5.17 18.70 -7.01
CA ASN A 86 -4.56 20.02 -7.14
C ASN A 86 -3.09 20.06 -6.71
N MET A 87 -2.48 18.90 -6.51
CA MET A 87 -1.07 18.75 -6.11
C MET A 87 -0.34 17.84 -7.10
N PRO A 88 -0.22 18.29 -8.37
CA PRO A 88 0.44 17.48 -9.40
C PRO A 88 1.90 17.26 -9.01
N SER A 89 2.49 16.15 -9.49
CA SER A 89 3.87 15.71 -9.20
C SER A 89 4.12 15.04 -7.85
N LEU A 90 3.12 14.94 -6.98
CA LEU A 90 3.20 14.06 -5.81
C LEU A 90 2.99 12.59 -6.24
N TYR A 91 3.78 11.69 -5.67
CA TYR A 91 3.66 10.26 -5.91
C TYR A 91 4.08 9.44 -4.68
N ILE A 92 3.56 8.22 -4.60
CA ILE A 92 3.89 7.26 -3.55
C ILE A 92 5.14 6.49 -3.98
N ILE A 93 6.17 6.46 -3.13
CA ILE A 93 7.36 5.61 -3.31
C ILE A 93 7.05 4.18 -2.88
N GLY A 94 6.34 4.00 -1.77
CA GLY A 94 5.92 2.69 -1.28
C GLY A 94 5.51 2.70 0.19
N MET A 95 4.97 1.57 0.65
CA MET A 95 4.60 1.36 2.04
C MET A 95 5.81 1.17 2.95
N ILE A 96 5.75 1.81 4.12
CA ILE A 96 6.75 1.75 5.19
C ILE A 96 6.32 0.80 6.29
N GLU A 97 5.05 0.89 6.70
CA GLU A 97 4.48 0.12 7.79
C GLU A 97 3.05 -0.27 7.43
N GLU A 98 2.75 -1.56 7.42
CA GLU A 98 1.38 -2.06 7.36
C GLU A 98 0.74 -1.89 8.73
N THR A 99 -0.41 -1.21 8.80
CA THR A 99 -1.09 -0.92 10.07
C THR A 99 -2.39 -1.71 10.22
N GLU A 100 -3.16 -1.82 9.13
CA GLU A 100 -4.44 -2.50 9.13
C GLU A 100 -4.65 -3.33 7.86
N SER A 101 -5.51 -4.33 7.99
CA SER A 101 -5.93 -5.18 6.89
C SER A 101 -7.44 -5.31 6.93
N TYR A 102 -8.08 -4.89 5.84
CA TYR A 102 -9.54 -4.85 5.74
C TYR A 102 -10.06 -6.14 5.11
N VAL A 103 -11.06 -6.72 5.75
CA VAL A 103 -11.56 -8.08 5.47
C VAL A 103 -13.09 -8.08 5.33
N PRO A 104 -13.66 -8.97 4.51
CA PRO A 104 -15.10 -9.23 4.54
C PRO A 104 -15.44 -9.87 5.88
N VAL A 105 -16.61 -9.57 6.42
CA VAL A 105 -17.02 -10.07 7.74
C VAL A 105 -18.40 -10.69 7.71
N VAL A 106 -18.55 -11.87 8.32
CA VAL A 106 -19.85 -12.53 8.53
C VAL A 106 -20.11 -12.75 10.01
N ARG A 107 -21.37 -12.89 10.37
CA ARG A 107 -21.78 -13.27 11.73
C ARG A 107 -21.54 -14.76 11.98
N THR A 108 -21.20 -15.10 13.22
CA THR A 108 -20.98 -16.48 13.67
C THR A 108 -22.00 -17.00 14.68
N ASP A 109 -22.94 -16.15 15.08
CA ASP A 109 -23.87 -16.37 16.19
C ASP A 109 -25.28 -16.81 15.75
N SER A 110 -25.41 -17.40 14.55
CA SER A 110 -26.71 -17.74 13.95
C SER A 110 -26.89 -19.24 13.71
N GLN A 111 -28.14 -19.68 13.54
CA GLN A 111 -28.44 -21.04 13.09
C GLN A 111 -27.86 -21.33 11.69
N ASP A 112 -27.59 -20.29 10.91
CA ASP A 112 -26.95 -20.34 9.60
C ASP A 112 -25.41 -20.19 9.66
N ASP A 113 -24.75 -20.29 10.83
CA ASP A 113 -23.29 -20.08 10.98
C ASP A 113 -22.47 -20.89 9.96
N ARG A 114 -22.87 -22.14 9.71
CA ARG A 114 -22.22 -22.96 8.67
C ARG A 114 -22.36 -22.34 7.28
N GLY A 115 -23.56 -21.96 6.87
CA GLY A 115 -23.80 -21.32 5.57
C GLY A 115 -23.14 -19.95 5.44
N ASN A 116 -23.04 -19.19 6.53
CA ASN A 116 -22.33 -17.91 6.56
C ASN A 116 -20.81 -18.11 6.46
N THR A 117 -20.29 -19.16 7.09
CA THR A 117 -18.88 -19.55 6.98
C THR A 117 -18.55 -19.97 5.55
N GLU A 118 -19.42 -20.78 4.93
CA GLU A 118 -19.30 -21.14 3.53
C GLU A 118 -19.34 -19.89 2.63
N LEU A 119 -20.24 -18.93 2.90
CA LEU A 119 -20.25 -17.65 2.18
C LEU A 119 -18.92 -16.89 2.32
N LEU A 120 -18.40 -16.75 3.55
CA LEU A 120 -17.13 -16.06 3.79
C LEU A 120 -15.94 -16.74 3.08
N ASN A 121 -15.92 -18.08 3.08
CA ASN A 121 -14.89 -18.85 2.41
C ASN A 121 -14.98 -18.69 0.88
N ALA A 122 -16.19 -18.71 0.32
CA ALA A 122 -16.41 -18.44 -1.10
C ALA A 122 -15.95 -17.01 -1.49
N ILE A 123 -16.27 -16.00 -0.68
CA ILE A 123 -15.77 -14.63 -0.86
C ILE A 123 -14.24 -14.61 -0.82
N SER A 124 -13.62 -15.32 0.13
CA SER A 124 -12.16 -15.35 0.28
C SER A 124 -11.46 -16.04 -0.90
N ALA A 125 -12.02 -17.14 -1.40
CA ALA A 125 -11.53 -17.82 -2.61
C ALA A 125 -11.67 -16.92 -3.85
N ALA A 126 -12.82 -16.23 -3.98
CA ALA A 126 -13.07 -15.27 -5.05
C ALA A 126 -12.08 -14.10 -5.03
N LEU A 127 -11.78 -13.51 -3.86
CA LEU A 127 -10.77 -12.47 -3.71
C LEU A 127 -9.39 -12.97 -4.17
N GLY A 128 -9.02 -14.20 -3.82
CA GLY A 128 -7.79 -14.82 -4.31
C GLY A 128 -7.71 -14.90 -5.83
N GLU A 129 -8.81 -15.22 -6.51
CA GLU A 129 -8.87 -15.20 -7.99
C GLU A 129 -8.84 -13.77 -8.57
N VAL A 130 -9.45 -12.81 -7.89
CA VAL A 130 -9.42 -11.38 -8.29
C VAL A 130 -7.99 -10.84 -8.25
N PHE A 131 -7.25 -11.05 -7.15
CA PHE A 131 -5.91 -10.50 -6.96
C PHE A 131 -4.77 -11.37 -7.53
N SER A 132 -5.02 -12.63 -7.88
CA SER A 132 -4.08 -13.43 -8.68
C SER A 132 -4.09 -13.07 -10.17
N SER A 133 -5.10 -12.32 -10.62
CA SER A 133 -5.18 -11.74 -11.96
C SER A 133 -4.89 -10.24 -11.92
N SER A 134 -4.68 -9.62 -13.09
CA SER A 134 -4.50 -8.15 -13.17
C SER A 134 -5.79 -7.38 -12.85
N THR A 135 -6.92 -8.07 -12.65
CA THR A 135 -8.23 -7.42 -12.46
C THR A 135 -8.34 -6.71 -11.12
N GLY A 136 -7.84 -7.30 -10.02
CA GLY A 136 -7.81 -6.63 -8.72
C GLY A 136 -7.03 -5.32 -8.74
N GLN A 137 -5.86 -5.30 -9.40
CA GLN A 137 -5.07 -4.08 -9.57
C GLN A 137 -5.81 -3.02 -10.41
N GLN A 138 -6.52 -3.43 -11.47
CA GLN A 138 -7.31 -2.50 -12.30
C GLN A 138 -8.47 -1.88 -11.50
N ALA A 139 -9.17 -2.68 -10.71
CA ALA A 139 -10.24 -2.19 -9.83
C ALA A 139 -9.69 -1.22 -8.78
N TYR A 140 -8.52 -1.52 -8.20
CA TYR A 140 -7.84 -0.62 -7.29
C TYR A 140 -7.51 0.74 -7.95
N MET A 141 -6.86 0.73 -9.11
CA MET A 141 -6.47 1.95 -9.84
C MET A 141 -7.65 2.77 -10.36
N ALA A 142 -8.86 2.22 -10.39
CA ALA A 142 -10.06 2.98 -10.72
C ALA A 142 -10.47 3.94 -9.59
N TRP A 143 -10.08 3.64 -8.34
CA TRP A 143 -10.45 4.38 -7.15
C TRP A 143 -9.27 5.08 -6.46
N PHE A 144 -8.07 4.54 -6.63
CA PHE A 144 -6.86 4.98 -5.95
C PHE A 144 -5.70 5.27 -6.91
N HIS A 145 -4.76 6.10 -6.46
CA HIS A 145 -3.45 6.25 -7.08
C HIS A 145 -2.46 5.19 -6.58
N GLY A 146 -1.46 4.91 -7.41
CA GLY A 146 -0.41 3.94 -7.09
C GLY A 146 -0.81 2.49 -7.35
N GLU A 147 -0.10 1.58 -6.70
CA GLU A 147 -0.33 0.15 -6.79
C GLU A 147 -0.98 -0.37 -5.51
N THR A 148 -1.76 -1.45 -5.62
CA THR A 148 -2.25 -2.13 -4.42
C THR A 148 -1.11 -2.87 -3.74
N GLU A 149 -1.11 -2.89 -2.42
CA GLU A 149 -0.15 -3.69 -1.65
C GLU A 149 -0.50 -5.19 -1.65
N LEU A 150 -1.74 -5.53 -2.01
CA LEU A 150 -2.18 -6.92 -2.12
C LEU A 150 -1.54 -7.65 -3.29
N LYS A 151 -0.96 -8.81 -3.00
CA LYS A 151 -0.33 -9.72 -3.95
C LYS A 151 -1.05 -11.05 -3.94
N GLY A 152 -1.01 -11.78 -5.06
CA GLY A 152 -1.59 -13.12 -5.14
C GLY A 152 -1.06 -14.10 -4.09
N SER A 153 0.16 -13.88 -3.57
CA SER A 153 0.73 -14.66 -2.45
C SER A 153 -0.08 -14.54 -1.15
N ASP A 154 -0.76 -13.42 -0.93
CA ASP A 154 -1.50 -13.14 0.31
C ASP A 154 -2.76 -14.02 0.41
N PHE A 155 -3.17 -14.60 -0.72
CA PHE A 155 -4.32 -15.49 -0.84
C PHE A 155 -3.93 -16.96 -1.02
N SER A 156 -2.65 -17.31 -0.91
CA SER A 156 -2.17 -18.67 -1.15
C SER A 156 -2.82 -19.75 -0.27
N SER A 157 -3.36 -19.36 0.89
CA SER A 157 -4.06 -20.26 1.81
C SER A 157 -5.55 -20.48 1.49
N VAL A 158 -6.17 -19.61 0.69
CA VAL A 158 -7.63 -19.62 0.42
C VAL A 158 -7.97 -19.73 -1.06
N MET A 159 -7.03 -19.40 -1.95
CA MET A 159 -7.24 -19.40 -3.39
C MET A 159 -7.54 -20.82 -3.88
N GLY A 160 -8.68 -20.97 -4.56
CA GLY A 160 -9.16 -22.25 -5.07
C GLY A 160 -9.80 -23.17 -4.01
N ASP A 161 -9.84 -22.76 -2.73
CA ASP A 161 -10.50 -23.50 -1.64
C ASP A 161 -11.99 -23.14 -1.55
N TRP A 162 -12.71 -23.42 -2.65
CA TRP A 162 -14.13 -23.12 -2.76
C TRP A 162 -14.98 -24.10 -1.95
N PRO A 163 -15.88 -23.65 -1.07
CA PRO A 163 -16.72 -24.53 -0.27
C PRO A 163 -17.84 -25.15 -1.09
N THR A 164 -18.22 -26.39 -0.75
CA THR A 164 -19.49 -26.98 -1.20
C THR A 164 -20.64 -26.34 -0.41
N PRO A 165 -21.62 -25.69 -1.07
CA PRO A 165 -22.76 -25.07 -0.38
C PRO A 165 -23.62 -26.13 0.32
N THR A 166 -23.92 -25.94 1.59
CA THR A 166 -24.83 -26.81 2.34
C THR A 166 -26.28 -26.43 2.05
N GLU A 167 -27.11 -27.41 1.65
CA GLU A 167 -28.54 -27.22 1.36
C GLU A 167 -29.25 -26.44 2.46
N GLY A 168 -29.99 -25.40 2.06
CA GLY A 168 -30.70 -24.50 2.95
C GLY A 168 -29.83 -23.47 3.69
N GLY A 169 -28.50 -23.50 3.59
CA GLY A 169 -27.60 -22.50 4.18
C GLY A 169 -27.50 -21.21 3.35
N THR A 170 -26.94 -20.14 3.92
CA THR A 170 -26.84 -18.81 3.27
C THR A 170 -26.22 -18.86 1.87
N LEU A 171 -25.02 -19.43 1.72
CA LEU A 171 -24.37 -19.55 0.40
C LEU A 171 -25.24 -20.34 -0.60
N TYR A 172 -25.84 -21.44 -0.17
CA TYR A 172 -26.71 -22.25 -1.02
C TYR A 172 -27.92 -21.45 -1.51
N ARG A 173 -28.62 -20.75 -0.61
CA ARG A 173 -29.77 -19.93 -0.94
C ARG A 173 -29.42 -18.81 -1.93
N ILE A 174 -28.22 -18.24 -1.82
CA ILE A 174 -27.72 -17.25 -2.78
C ILE A 174 -27.49 -17.88 -4.17
N ILE A 175 -26.79 -19.02 -4.22
CA ILE A 175 -26.46 -19.73 -5.48
C ILE A 175 -27.71 -20.23 -6.21
N GLU A 176 -28.70 -20.74 -5.48
CA GLU A 176 -29.97 -21.21 -6.05
C GLU A 176 -30.92 -20.06 -6.42
N GLY A 177 -30.54 -18.81 -6.16
CA GLY A 177 -31.38 -17.63 -6.43
C GLY A 177 -32.60 -17.52 -5.50
N GLU A 178 -32.56 -18.18 -4.34
CA GLU A 178 -33.57 -18.05 -3.28
C GLU A 178 -33.36 -16.80 -2.41
N LYS A 179 -32.16 -16.22 -2.45
CA LYS A 179 -31.76 -15.06 -1.66
C LYS A 179 -30.84 -14.12 -2.47
N GLU A 180 -31.09 -12.81 -2.36
CA GLU A 180 -30.16 -11.76 -2.82
C GLU A 180 -28.92 -11.73 -1.91
N MET A 181 -27.73 -11.59 -2.49
CA MET A 181 -26.48 -11.39 -1.74
C MET A 181 -26.32 -9.91 -1.38
N VAL A 182 -26.35 -9.59 -0.09
CA VAL A 182 -26.34 -8.20 0.38
C VAL A 182 -25.11 -7.89 1.22
N ALA A 183 -24.34 -6.88 0.81
CA ALA A 183 -23.18 -6.37 1.54
C ALA A 183 -23.54 -5.12 2.35
N CYS A 184 -23.37 -5.18 3.67
CA CYS A 184 -23.45 -4.02 4.55
C CYS A 184 -22.21 -3.13 4.40
N MET A 185 -22.44 -1.87 4.05
CA MET A 185 -21.45 -0.84 3.81
C MET A 185 -21.92 0.48 4.46
N TYR A 186 -21.06 1.50 4.52
CA TYR A 186 -21.47 2.85 4.91
C TYR A 186 -20.62 3.88 4.18
N ASP A 187 -21.08 5.14 4.16
CA ASP A 187 -20.32 6.25 3.58
C ASP A 187 -19.08 6.55 4.44
N GLN A 188 -17.90 6.32 3.89
CA GLN A 188 -16.62 6.60 4.54
C GLN A 188 -16.02 7.94 4.09
N GLY A 189 -16.68 8.66 3.17
CA GLY A 189 -16.15 9.89 2.58
C GLY A 189 -14.83 9.70 1.83
N SER A 190 -14.51 8.46 1.44
CA SER A 190 -13.23 8.08 0.85
C SER A 190 -13.46 7.26 -0.43
N PRO A 191 -12.39 6.93 -1.20
CA PRO A 191 -12.53 6.03 -2.33
C PRO A 191 -12.89 4.59 -1.94
N MET A 192 -12.78 4.20 -0.65
CA MET A 192 -13.25 2.89 -0.17
C MET A 192 -14.75 2.74 -0.39
N SER A 193 -15.52 3.70 0.14
CA SER A 193 -16.95 3.82 -0.07
C SER A 193 -17.40 5.25 0.16
N LYS A 194 -18.30 5.72 -0.70
CA LYS A 194 -18.98 7.01 -0.56
C LYS A 194 -20.35 6.99 -1.24
N LEU A 195 -21.18 7.97 -0.91
CA LEU A 195 -22.42 8.19 -1.64
C LEU A 195 -22.17 8.89 -2.97
N ASP A 196 -22.90 8.47 -4.00
CA ASP A 196 -23.01 9.18 -5.26
C ASP A 196 -24.10 10.28 -5.20
N GLU A 197 -24.34 10.95 -6.34
CA GLU A 197 -25.37 12.00 -6.44
C GLU A 197 -26.80 11.48 -6.22
N SER A 198 -27.02 10.17 -6.36
CA SER A 198 -28.31 9.49 -6.17
C SER A 198 -28.47 8.92 -4.76
N ALA A 199 -27.51 9.14 -3.86
CA ALA A 199 -27.42 8.53 -2.54
C ALA A 199 -27.29 6.99 -2.56
N GLU A 200 -26.75 6.44 -3.65
CA GLU A 200 -26.31 5.04 -3.70
C GLU A 200 -24.84 4.93 -3.28
N ILE A 201 -24.50 3.83 -2.59
CA ILE A 201 -23.10 3.58 -2.24
C ILE A 201 -22.32 3.14 -3.48
N GLN A 202 -21.19 3.80 -3.70
CA GLN A 202 -20.17 3.48 -4.68
C GLN A 202 -18.80 3.47 -4.02
N GLY A 203 -17.79 2.93 -4.69
CA GLY A 203 -16.42 2.88 -4.16
C GLY A 203 -15.71 1.59 -4.51
N TYR A 204 -14.47 1.50 -4.08
CA TYR A 204 -13.63 0.32 -4.22
C TYR A 204 -14.27 -0.93 -3.56
N GLU A 205 -14.89 -0.80 -2.39
CA GLU A 205 -15.54 -1.92 -1.70
C GLU A 205 -16.73 -2.47 -2.49
N VAL A 206 -17.48 -1.61 -3.18
CA VAL A 206 -18.57 -2.01 -4.07
C VAL A 206 -18.03 -2.72 -5.31
N GLU A 207 -17.00 -2.16 -5.93
CA GLU A 207 -16.38 -2.73 -7.12
C GLU A 207 -15.82 -4.12 -6.83
N ILE A 208 -15.04 -4.27 -5.75
CA ILE A 208 -14.51 -5.57 -5.31
C ILE A 208 -15.63 -6.56 -5.00
N SER A 209 -16.70 -6.11 -4.34
CA SER A 209 -17.85 -6.99 -4.05
C SER A 209 -18.51 -7.51 -5.33
N ARG A 210 -18.68 -6.65 -6.35
CA ARG A 210 -19.21 -7.06 -7.67
C ARG A 210 -18.29 -8.05 -8.38
N MET A 211 -16.98 -7.83 -8.29
CA MET A 211 -16.00 -8.77 -8.86
C MET A 211 -16.03 -10.13 -8.15
N VAL A 212 -16.16 -10.14 -6.82
CA VAL A 212 -16.34 -11.36 -6.02
C VAL A 212 -17.58 -12.12 -6.47
N VAL A 213 -18.72 -11.41 -6.62
CA VAL A 213 -19.97 -11.99 -7.10
C VAL A 213 -19.77 -12.63 -8.48
N SER A 214 -19.13 -11.92 -9.42
CA SER A 214 -18.86 -12.46 -10.75
C SER A 214 -17.97 -13.73 -10.73
N ARG A 215 -16.99 -13.82 -9.81
CA ARG A 215 -16.21 -15.04 -9.62
C ARG A 215 -17.05 -16.18 -9.04
N MET A 216 -17.90 -15.89 -8.07
CA MET A 216 -18.84 -16.87 -7.50
C MET A 216 -19.80 -17.42 -8.56
N GLU A 217 -20.39 -16.55 -9.38
CA GLU A 217 -21.25 -16.96 -10.50
C GLU A 217 -20.53 -17.92 -11.45
N SER A 218 -19.30 -17.57 -11.84
CA SER A 218 -18.50 -18.40 -12.74
C SER A 218 -18.11 -19.73 -12.08
N HIS A 219 -17.76 -19.73 -10.80
CA HIS A 219 -17.33 -20.94 -10.09
C HIS A 219 -18.50 -21.92 -9.91
N TYR A 220 -19.62 -21.43 -9.38
CA TYR A 220 -20.80 -22.25 -9.10
C TYR A 220 -21.70 -22.48 -10.32
N SER A 221 -21.33 -21.94 -11.49
CA SER A 221 -22.09 -22.06 -12.74
C SER A 221 -23.54 -21.55 -12.59
N VAL A 222 -23.70 -20.37 -12.00
CA VAL A 222 -25.02 -19.76 -11.74
C VAL A 222 -25.57 -19.13 -13.02
N ASP A 223 -26.43 -19.85 -13.74
CA ASP A 223 -26.95 -19.44 -15.06
C ASP A 223 -27.73 -18.12 -15.07
N ARG A 224 -28.38 -17.76 -13.97
CA ARG A 224 -29.21 -16.54 -13.86
C ARG A 224 -28.46 -15.33 -13.28
N GLY A 225 -27.19 -15.52 -12.91
CA GLY A 225 -26.45 -14.58 -12.10
C GLY A 225 -26.87 -14.60 -10.63
N ILE A 226 -26.08 -13.96 -9.79
CA ILE A 226 -26.34 -13.72 -8.37
C ILE A 226 -26.80 -12.27 -8.23
N ASP A 227 -28.03 -12.06 -7.74
CA ASP A 227 -28.51 -10.72 -7.41
C ASP A 227 -27.68 -10.16 -6.26
N PHE A 228 -27.02 -9.03 -6.50
CA PHE A 228 -26.14 -8.36 -5.53
C PHE A 228 -26.59 -6.93 -5.23
N ARG A 229 -26.55 -6.57 -3.95
CA ARG A 229 -26.82 -5.20 -3.50
C ARG A 229 -25.83 -4.73 -2.44
N ALA A 230 -25.29 -3.53 -2.66
CA ALA A 230 -24.59 -2.77 -1.63
C ALA A 230 -25.63 -2.03 -0.77
N TRP A 231 -25.65 -2.32 0.52
CA TRP A 231 -26.56 -1.72 1.49
C TRP A 231 -25.85 -0.63 2.30
N ASN A 232 -26.39 0.58 2.28
CA ASN A 232 -25.92 1.66 3.14
C ASN A 232 -26.54 1.55 4.54
N SER A 233 -25.76 1.04 5.48
CA SER A 233 -26.14 0.97 6.89
C SER A 233 -26.05 2.31 7.62
N GLY A 234 -25.36 3.31 7.06
CA GLY A 234 -25.24 4.65 7.65
C GLY A 234 -24.05 4.83 8.61
N GLY A 235 -23.45 3.75 9.11
CA GLY A 235 -22.24 3.80 9.94
C GLY A 235 -21.70 2.42 10.32
N GLU A 236 -20.52 2.37 10.94
CA GLU A 236 -19.89 1.11 11.36
C GLU A 236 -20.76 0.33 12.36
N PHE A 237 -21.36 1.05 13.33
CA PHE A 237 -22.21 0.43 14.34
C PHE A 237 -23.46 -0.17 13.70
N GLU A 238 -24.12 0.58 12.83
CA GLU A 238 -25.30 0.14 12.11
C GLU A 238 -25.01 -1.02 11.16
N ALA A 239 -23.85 -1.05 10.49
CA ALA A 239 -23.45 -2.16 9.62
C ALA A 239 -23.33 -3.49 10.40
N VAL A 240 -22.82 -3.41 11.62
CA VAL A 240 -22.70 -4.56 12.54
C VAL A 240 -24.08 -5.01 13.03
N GLU A 241 -24.97 -4.08 13.36
CA GLU A 241 -26.33 -4.37 13.80
C GLU A 241 -27.22 -4.91 12.66
N ASP A 242 -27.06 -4.37 11.46
CA ASP A 242 -27.75 -4.85 10.26
C ASP A 242 -27.30 -6.26 9.90
N LEU A 243 -26.00 -6.58 9.98
CA LEU A 243 -25.52 -7.96 9.81
C LEU A 243 -26.12 -8.92 10.86
N ARG A 244 -26.33 -8.45 12.10
CA ARG A 244 -26.99 -9.25 13.15
C ARG A 244 -28.49 -9.48 12.90
N ARG A 245 -29.13 -8.64 12.09
CA ARG A 245 -30.50 -8.84 11.61
C ARG A 245 -30.43 -9.64 10.30
N ALA A 246 -30.63 -10.94 10.38
CA ALA A 246 -30.38 -11.90 9.28
C ALA A 246 -31.06 -11.56 7.93
N ASP A 247 -32.09 -10.70 7.96
CA ASP A 247 -32.88 -10.30 6.80
C ASP A 247 -32.34 -9.01 6.12
N THR A 248 -31.33 -8.33 6.69
CA THR A 248 -30.80 -7.07 6.13
C THR A 248 -29.58 -7.30 5.25
N CYS A 249 -28.56 -7.98 5.78
CA CYS A 249 -27.28 -8.21 5.09
C CYS A 249 -26.74 -9.63 5.33
N ASP A 250 -25.90 -10.10 4.42
CA ASP A 250 -25.21 -11.39 4.53
C ASP A 250 -23.77 -11.26 5.03
N PHE A 251 -23.12 -10.14 4.72
CA PHE A 251 -21.74 -9.84 5.11
C PHE A 251 -21.50 -8.33 5.18
N VAL A 252 -20.40 -7.92 5.82
CA VAL A 252 -19.93 -6.53 5.88
C VAL A 252 -18.70 -6.37 4.99
N MET A 253 -18.69 -5.28 4.21
CA MET A 253 -17.56 -4.80 3.39
C MET A 253 -17.40 -3.30 3.63
N ALA A 254 -16.76 -2.94 4.74
CA ALA A 254 -16.75 -1.54 5.21
C ALA A 254 -15.51 -1.23 6.07
N SER A 255 -14.32 -1.50 5.52
CA SER A 255 -13.00 -1.29 6.13
C SER A 255 -12.87 -1.88 7.54
N MET A 256 -13.52 -3.03 7.74
CA MET A 256 -13.49 -3.77 9.00
C MET A 256 -12.21 -4.59 9.08
N THR A 257 -11.50 -4.54 10.20
CA THR A 257 -10.33 -5.39 10.44
C THR A 257 -10.73 -6.72 11.10
N ASN A 258 -9.89 -7.74 10.97
CA ASN A 258 -10.09 -9.01 11.65
C ASN A 258 -10.21 -8.85 13.18
N ALA A 259 -9.38 -7.99 13.78
CA ALA A 259 -9.44 -7.73 15.22
C ALA A 259 -10.78 -7.09 15.64
N LYS A 260 -11.26 -6.10 14.88
CA LYS A 260 -12.58 -5.47 15.11
C LYS A 260 -13.70 -6.50 14.95
N ALA A 261 -13.69 -7.32 13.90
CA ALA A 261 -14.67 -8.38 13.67
C ALA A 261 -14.75 -9.34 14.86
N VAL A 262 -13.62 -9.86 15.32
CA VAL A 262 -13.55 -10.79 16.47
C VAL A 262 -14.09 -10.14 17.75
N SER A 263 -13.72 -8.88 18.02
CA SER A 263 -14.22 -8.15 19.20
C SER A 263 -15.75 -7.98 19.22
N LYS A 264 -16.39 -8.03 18.04
CA LYS A 264 -17.84 -7.91 17.86
C LYS A 264 -18.55 -9.28 17.78
N GLY A 265 -17.82 -10.37 18.01
CA GLY A 265 -18.35 -11.74 17.92
C GLY A 265 -18.62 -12.19 16.49
N MET A 266 -17.83 -11.71 15.53
CA MET A 266 -17.95 -12.02 14.10
C MET A 266 -16.68 -12.68 13.58
N ARG A 267 -16.69 -13.11 12.32
CA ARG A 267 -15.52 -13.72 11.66
C ARG A 267 -15.17 -12.93 10.41
N GLY A 268 -13.89 -12.56 10.28
CA GLY A 268 -13.35 -11.97 9.06
C GLY A 268 -12.67 -13.00 8.17
N GLY A 269 -12.62 -12.70 6.87
CA GLY A 269 -12.06 -13.55 5.83
C GLY A 269 -10.67 -13.11 5.37
N ALA A 270 -10.37 -13.38 4.09
CA ALA A 270 -9.15 -12.90 3.44
C ALA A 270 -9.20 -11.38 3.18
N PRO A 271 -8.05 -10.69 3.20
CA PRO A 271 -8.04 -9.24 3.04
C PRO A 271 -8.40 -8.78 1.62
N TYR A 272 -9.00 -7.60 1.49
CA TYR A 272 -9.26 -6.94 0.20
C TYR A 272 -8.62 -5.56 0.08
N HIS A 273 -8.01 -5.07 1.16
CA HIS A 273 -7.19 -3.87 1.18
C HIS A 273 -6.19 -3.95 2.34
N ILE A 274 -5.00 -3.39 2.13
CA ILE A 274 -3.98 -3.19 3.17
C ILE A 274 -3.80 -1.69 3.35
N GLU A 275 -3.96 -1.24 4.59
CA GLU A 275 -3.73 0.14 5.01
C GLU A 275 -2.39 0.23 5.74
N GLY A 276 -1.77 1.40 5.69
CA GLY A 276 -0.44 1.58 6.26
C GLY A 276 0.08 2.99 6.18
N ILE A 277 1.27 3.19 6.73
CA ILE A 277 2.05 4.39 6.53
C ILE A 277 2.83 4.24 5.23
N VAL A 278 2.72 5.23 4.35
CA VAL A 278 3.43 5.28 3.07
C VAL A 278 4.37 6.46 3.00
N LEU A 279 5.41 6.33 2.19
CA LEU A 279 6.31 7.40 1.84
C LEU A 279 5.84 8.08 0.55
N MET A 280 5.56 9.37 0.64
CA MET A 280 5.30 10.24 -0.51
C MET A 280 6.53 11.08 -0.84
N ALA A 281 6.68 11.37 -2.13
CA ALA A 281 7.70 12.24 -2.69
C ALA A 281 7.11 13.22 -3.70
N SER A 282 7.89 14.22 -4.05
CA SER A 282 7.64 15.17 -5.13
C SER A 282 8.79 15.16 -6.14
N ALA A 283 8.67 15.98 -7.19
CA ALA A 283 9.76 16.20 -8.14
C ALA A 283 11.01 16.85 -7.52
N TYR A 284 10.92 17.40 -6.30
CA TYR A 284 12.04 18.00 -5.57
C TYR A 284 12.70 17.05 -4.58
N SER A 285 12.05 15.91 -4.29
CA SER A 285 12.57 14.93 -3.36
C SER A 285 13.92 14.37 -3.84
N PRO A 286 14.89 14.20 -2.93
CA PRO A 286 16.10 13.45 -3.22
C PRO A 286 15.78 12.04 -3.75
N PRO A 287 16.60 11.47 -4.65
CA PRO A 287 16.33 10.15 -5.21
C PRO A 287 16.45 9.06 -4.14
N LEU A 288 15.48 8.14 -4.12
CA LEU A 288 15.51 6.90 -3.35
C LEU A 288 15.21 5.71 -4.26
N ASP A 289 15.89 4.58 -4.03
CA ASP A 289 15.61 3.33 -4.77
C ASP A 289 14.28 2.70 -4.34
N ASN A 290 13.93 2.82 -3.06
CA ASN A 290 12.68 2.35 -2.47
C ASN A 290 12.39 3.11 -1.18
N ALA A 291 11.20 2.90 -0.63
CA ALA A 291 10.73 3.63 0.54
C ALA A 291 11.58 3.34 1.80
N GLN A 292 12.08 2.10 1.95
CA GLN A 292 12.96 1.71 3.07
C GLN A 292 14.31 2.42 3.02
N GLY A 293 14.76 2.88 1.84
CA GLY A 293 15.98 3.66 1.66
C GLY A 293 16.00 4.96 2.47
N LEU A 294 14.84 5.51 2.84
CA LEU A 294 14.75 6.67 3.72
C LEU A 294 15.44 6.43 5.07
N PHE A 295 15.34 5.21 5.61
CA PHE A 295 15.81 4.87 6.95
C PHE A 295 17.28 4.42 6.99
N VAL A 296 17.92 4.26 5.83
CA VAL A 296 19.33 3.87 5.74
C VAL A 296 20.22 5.12 5.87
N PRO A 297 21.15 5.17 6.84
CA PRO A 297 22.09 6.29 6.98
C PRO A 297 23.02 6.40 5.76
N HIS A 298 23.18 7.60 5.22
CA HIS A 298 23.98 7.84 4.01
C HIS A 298 25.49 7.53 4.18
N ASP A 299 25.97 7.44 5.42
CA ASP A 299 27.37 7.10 5.73
C ASP A 299 27.72 5.64 5.39
N GLU A 300 26.74 4.73 5.23
CA GLU A 300 27.00 3.34 4.83
C GLU A 300 27.25 3.19 3.31
N ASP A 301 26.60 4.00 2.47
CA ASP A 301 26.81 3.95 1.02
C ASP A 301 28.12 4.63 0.57
N ALA A 302 28.53 5.68 1.28
CA ALA A 302 29.79 6.39 1.01
C ALA A 302 31.04 5.50 1.22
N ALA A 303 30.96 4.52 2.13
CA ALA A 303 32.05 3.56 2.35
C ALA A 303 32.32 2.68 1.12
N ASN A 304 31.30 2.41 0.30
CA ASN A 304 31.40 1.53 -0.87
C ASN A 304 31.87 2.28 -2.13
N GLU A 305 31.54 3.57 -2.26
CA GLU A 305 32.00 4.41 -3.38
C GLU A 305 33.49 4.79 -3.26
N PHE A 306 33.99 4.95 -2.03
CA PHE A 306 35.40 5.23 -1.75
C PHE A 306 36.30 4.11 -2.30
N ASP A 307 35.89 2.84 -2.16
CA ASP A 307 36.72 1.69 -2.53
C ASP A 307 36.91 1.57 -4.06
N ARG A 308 35.86 1.85 -4.85
CA ARG A 308 35.92 1.80 -6.33
C ARG A 308 36.82 2.87 -6.93
N ARG A 309 36.84 4.07 -6.35
CA ARG A 309 37.69 5.18 -6.83
C ARG A 309 39.18 4.87 -6.58
N TRP A 310 39.52 4.31 -5.41
CA TRP A 310 40.88 3.86 -5.12
C TRP A 310 41.32 2.68 -6.01
N ILE A 311 40.43 1.73 -6.28
CA ILE A 311 40.69 0.65 -7.23
C ILE A 311 40.96 1.20 -8.64
N ALA A 312 40.14 2.14 -9.12
CA ALA A 312 40.35 2.77 -10.43
C ALA A 312 41.68 3.55 -10.49
N ILE A 313 42.02 4.30 -9.43
CA ILE A 313 43.29 5.02 -9.32
C ILE A 313 44.46 4.02 -9.30
N ALA A 314 44.37 2.90 -8.58
CA ALA A 314 45.41 1.88 -8.54
C ALA A 314 45.62 1.22 -9.92
N PHE A 315 44.55 0.90 -10.64
CA PHE A 315 44.62 0.38 -12.01
C PHE A 315 45.24 1.37 -12.98
N LEU A 316 44.85 2.65 -12.90
CA LEU A 316 45.41 3.70 -13.74
C LEU A 316 46.91 3.87 -13.47
N SER A 317 47.31 3.81 -12.20
CA SER A 317 48.70 3.89 -11.75
C SER A 317 49.54 2.73 -12.32
N LEU A 318 49.04 1.50 -12.19
CA LEU A 318 49.68 0.30 -12.75
C LEU A 318 49.81 0.37 -14.28
N PHE A 319 48.77 0.85 -14.97
CA PHE A 319 48.79 1.03 -16.41
C PHE A 319 49.85 2.04 -16.87
N ILE A 320 49.96 3.18 -16.17
CA ILE A 320 50.98 4.19 -16.45
C ILE A 320 52.38 3.64 -16.23
N ILE A 321 52.61 2.89 -15.14
CA ILE A 321 53.90 2.24 -14.85
C ILE A 321 54.23 1.22 -15.94
N TYR A 322 53.28 0.37 -16.34
CA TYR A 322 53.47 -0.61 -17.40
C TYR A 322 53.84 0.04 -18.75
N GLN A 323 53.16 1.13 -19.13
CA GLN A 323 53.46 1.88 -20.35
C GLN A 323 54.84 2.56 -20.31
N LEU A 324 55.29 3.01 -19.14
CA LEU A 324 56.63 3.57 -18.92
C LEU A 324 57.72 2.51 -19.02
N VAL A 325 57.50 1.30 -18.48
CA VAL A 325 58.44 0.18 -18.56
C VAL A 325 58.55 -0.37 -19.99
N ARG A 326 57.44 -0.46 -20.73
CA ARG A 326 57.41 -0.95 -22.12
C ARG A 326 58.07 0.00 -23.13
N ARG A 327 58.23 1.28 -22.78
CA ARG A 327 58.85 2.31 -23.65
C ARG A 327 60.35 2.51 -23.42
N ASN A 328 60.94 1.79 -22.46
CA ASN A 328 62.38 1.62 -22.30
C ASN A 328 62.81 0.26 -22.89
#